data_AF-A0A952YYA9-F1
#
_entry.id   AF-A0A952YYA9-F1
#
_cell.length_a   1.000
_cell.length_b   1.000
_cell.length_c   1.000
_cell.angle_alpha   90.00
_cell.angle_beta   90.00
_cell.angle_gamma   90.00
#
_symmetry.space_group_name_H-M   'P 1'
#
loop_
_entity.id
_entity.type
_entity.pdbx_description
1 polymer ?
#
loop_
_entity_poly.entity_id
_entity_poly.type
_entity_poly.pdbx_seq_one_letter_code
_entity_poly.pdbx_strand_id
1 'polypeptide(L)'
;MPHLSQHQTTILQLFLAMFNASPGLDNLRILASQLHDNQSLASLTQWLANSAIFYGKDYAHLNSEAFAHRLVDDLFGEQVSNANKMLIYDFIVNQSAAGVSQDQLITELVNALSVISTSDRNWGQAAIQHNINGINKILDHLLADTFALNNRAIVKDHMIMQIMSGGTLGETIIWAVNTVGNVDLDNIVWGNASRLFKNRLEVSKYYSVDMAGKSIDFISTQKILEAVTEDSDTVVKAKMIIDSKLNNSGSSFTSIDFQLYQTIKKIHDNSLSMILKNLPSNELMVG
;
A
#
# COMPACT_ATOMS: atom_id res chain seq x y z
N MET A 1 22.44 10.62 -18.25
CA MET A 1 21.17 10.18 -17.62
C MET A 1 21.19 10.64 -16.17
N PRO A 2 20.13 11.26 -15.63
CA PRO A 2 20.12 11.61 -14.21
C PRO A 2 20.20 10.34 -13.35
N HIS A 3 21.16 10.31 -12.42
CA HIS A 3 21.22 9.24 -11.42
C HIS A 3 20.05 9.42 -10.44
N LEU A 4 19.29 8.34 -10.22
CA LEU A 4 18.31 8.29 -9.12
C LEU A 4 19.03 8.55 -7.81
N SER A 5 18.44 9.35 -6.93
CA SER A 5 18.87 9.35 -5.54
C SER A 5 18.50 8.02 -4.89
N GLN A 6 19.24 7.63 -3.85
CA GLN A 6 18.92 6.42 -3.08
C GLN A 6 17.48 6.45 -2.54
N HIS A 7 16.99 7.62 -2.12
CA HIS A 7 15.62 7.81 -1.66
C HIS A 7 14.60 7.57 -2.78
N GLN A 8 14.85 8.08 -3.99
CA GLN A 8 13.93 7.83 -5.12
C GLN A 8 13.85 6.35 -5.49
N THR A 9 14.99 5.65 -5.53
CA THR A 9 15.00 4.19 -5.77
C THR A 9 14.20 3.45 -4.71
N THR A 10 14.39 3.82 -3.44
CA THR A 10 13.68 3.23 -2.30
C THR A 10 12.15 3.46 -2.41
N ILE A 11 11.72 4.68 -2.75
CA ILE A 11 10.30 4.98 -2.93
C ILE A 11 9.70 4.20 -4.11
N LEU A 12 10.41 4.10 -5.24
CA LEU A 12 9.92 3.32 -6.39
C LEU A 12 9.75 1.84 -6.01
N GLN A 13 10.72 1.24 -5.33
CA GLN A 13 10.64 -0.13 -4.84
C GLN A 13 9.46 -0.33 -3.88
N LEU A 14 9.28 0.60 -2.95
CA LEU A 14 8.16 0.56 -2.01
C LEU A 14 6.81 0.64 -2.73
N PHE A 15 6.68 1.59 -3.67
CA PHE A 15 5.43 1.77 -4.41
C PHE A 15 5.06 0.55 -5.25
N LEU A 16 6.06 -0.09 -5.87
CA LEU A 16 5.87 -1.34 -6.59
C LEU A 16 5.39 -2.46 -5.68
N ALA A 17 5.99 -2.61 -4.50
CA ALA A 17 5.58 -3.64 -3.55
C ALA A 17 4.16 -3.41 -3.04
N MET A 18 3.80 -2.17 -2.72
CA MET A 18 2.51 -1.85 -2.09
C MET A 18 1.35 -1.75 -3.08
N PHE A 19 1.64 -1.26 -4.28
CA PHE A 19 0.59 -0.85 -5.24
C PHE A 19 0.74 -1.48 -6.62
N ASN A 20 1.86 -2.15 -6.91
CA ASN A 20 2.21 -2.62 -8.26
C ASN A 20 2.01 -1.51 -9.32
N ALA A 21 2.27 -0.27 -8.94
CA ALA A 21 1.99 0.93 -9.72
C ALA A 21 3.24 1.81 -9.76
N SER A 22 3.30 2.73 -10.72
CA SER A 22 4.34 3.75 -10.75
C SER A 22 3.81 5.04 -10.12
N PRO A 23 4.53 5.68 -9.17
CA PRO A 23 4.02 6.87 -8.48
C PRO A 23 3.87 8.10 -9.39
N GLY A 24 4.63 8.16 -10.50
CA GLY A 24 4.79 9.37 -11.28
C GLY A 24 5.70 10.38 -10.59
N LEU A 25 6.07 11.45 -11.30
CA LEU A 25 7.12 12.38 -10.86
C LEU A 25 6.74 13.13 -9.57
N ASP A 26 5.51 13.65 -9.49
CA ASP A 26 5.11 14.55 -8.40
C ASP A 26 4.99 13.80 -7.06
N ASN A 27 4.33 12.63 -7.07
CA ASN A 27 4.26 11.77 -5.89
C ASN A 27 5.64 11.25 -5.48
N LEU A 28 6.49 10.86 -6.44
CA LEU A 28 7.86 10.43 -6.16
C LEU A 28 8.67 11.52 -5.45
N ARG A 29 8.53 12.79 -5.88
CA ARG A 29 9.22 13.92 -5.25
C ARG A 29 8.73 14.17 -3.82
N ILE A 30 7.42 14.17 -3.59
CA ILE A 30 6.85 14.41 -2.25
C ILE A 30 7.28 13.30 -1.29
N LEU A 31 7.21 12.03 -1.70
CA LEU A 31 7.62 10.91 -0.86
C LEU A 31 9.14 10.88 -0.61
N ALA A 32 9.95 11.21 -1.62
CA ALA A 32 11.39 11.25 -1.46
C ALA A 32 11.86 12.40 -0.54
N SER A 33 11.14 13.54 -0.50
CA SER A 33 11.44 14.62 0.44
C SER A 33 11.11 14.23 1.87
N GLN A 34 10.06 13.45 2.12
CA GLN A 34 9.77 12.93 3.47
C GLN A 34 10.90 12.10 4.07
N LEU A 35 11.55 11.25 3.27
CA LEU A 35 12.74 10.51 3.71
C LEU A 35 13.95 11.43 3.95
N HIS A 36 14.01 12.57 3.26
CA HIS A 36 15.06 13.58 3.50
C HIS A 36 14.83 14.31 4.84
N ASP A 37 13.58 14.52 5.23
CA ASP A 37 13.17 15.20 6.47
C ASP A 37 13.24 14.28 7.72
N ASN A 38 14.09 13.24 7.69
CA ASN A 38 14.30 12.24 8.74
C ASN A 38 13.09 11.39 9.13
N GLN A 39 12.03 11.30 8.33
CA GLN A 39 11.06 10.23 8.54
C GLN A 39 11.71 8.87 8.27
N SER A 40 11.48 7.92 9.18
CA SER A 40 11.91 6.55 8.93
C SER A 40 11.10 5.95 7.77
N LEU A 41 11.75 5.16 6.92
CA LEU A 41 11.07 4.42 5.86
C LEU A 41 9.97 3.51 6.43
N ALA A 42 10.18 2.95 7.63
CA ALA A 42 9.20 2.13 8.35
C ALA A 42 7.94 2.89 8.67
N SER A 43 8.07 4.10 9.22
CA SER A 43 6.94 4.99 9.47
C SER A 43 6.24 5.33 8.15
N LEU A 44 6.96 5.81 7.14
CA LEU A 44 6.33 6.14 5.85
C LEU A 44 5.55 4.94 5.25
N THR A 45 6.14 3.75 5.32
CA THR A 45 5.50 2.52 4.84
C THR A 45 4.27 2.16 5.65
N GLN A 46 4.32 2.29 6.98
CA GLN A 46 3.17 2.02 7.84
C GLN A 46 2.01 2.99 7.54
N TRP A 47 2.32 4.28 7.31
CA TRP A 47 1.31 5.28 6.97
C TRP A 47 0.64 4.97 5.63
N LEU A 48 1.42 4.58 4.62
CA LEU A 48 0.88 4.12 3.35
C LEU A 48 0.05 2.84 3.52
N ALA A 49 0.49 1.91 4.37
CA ALA A 49 -0.22 0.65 4.61
C ALA A 49 -1.56 0.87 5.31
N ASN A 50 -1.68 1.93 6.11
CA ASN A 50 -2.92 2.28 6.79
C ASN A 50 -3.88 3.14 5.94
N SER A 51 -3.49 3.49 4.71
CA SER A 51 -4.31 4.34 3.85
C SER A 51 -5.46 3.58 3.20
N ALA A 52 -6.56 4.30 2.92
CA ALA A 52 -7.69 3.75 2.15
C ALA A 52 -7.28 3.20 0.77
N ILE A 53 -6.30 3.83 0.11
CA ILE A 53 -5.80 3.36 -1.18
C ILE A 53 -5.05 2.02 -1.07
N PHE A 54 -4.31 1.79 0.03
CA PHE A 54 -3.70 0.48 0.25
C PHE A 54 -4.72 -0.57 0.64
N TYR A 55 -5.76 -0.19 1.38
CA TYR A 55 -6.89 -1.08 1.66
C TYR A 55 -7.61 -1.51 0.37
N GLY A 56 -7.75 -0.60 -0.61
CA GLY A 56 -8.05 -0.94 -2.01
C GLY A 56 -9.45 -1.46 -2.26
N LYS A 57 -10.40 -1.22 -1.36
CA LYS A 57 -11.83 -1.53 -1.53
C LYS A 57 -12.57 -0.29 -2.01
N ASP A 58 -13.43 -0.46 -3.02
CA ASP A 58 -14.28 0.60 -3.54
C ASP A 58 -15.68 0.54 -2.92
N TYR A 59 -16.04 1.60 -2.21
CA TYR A 59 -17.35 1.77 -1.56
C TYR A 59 -18.13 2.96 -2.10
N ALA A 60 -17.66 3.62 -3.16
CA ALA A 60 -18.22 4.87 -3.66
C ALA A 60 -19.68 4.73 -4.12
N HIS A 61 -20.12 3.51 -4.44
CA HIS A 61 -21.47 3.17 -4.86
C HIS A 61 -22.45 2.92 -3.69
N LEU A 62 -21.97 2.87 -2.45
CA LEU A 62 -22.77 2.55 -1.28
C LEU A 62 -23.27 3.82 -0.58
N ASN A 63 -24.49 3.75 -0.03
CA ASN A 63 -24.96 4.74 0.93
C ASN A 63 -24.27 4.54 2.30
N SER A 64 -24.45 5.48 3.23
CA SER A 64 -23.74 5.48 4.52
C SER A 64 -23.95 4.22 5.35
N GLU A 65 -25.18 3.69 5.40
CA GLU A 65 -25.53 2.49 6.17
C GLU A 65 -24.94 1.22 5.53
N ALA A 66 -25.09 1.07 4.21
CA ALA A 66 -24.50 -0.05 3.47
C ALA A 66 -22.96 -0.01 3.52
N PHE A 67 -22.36 1.18 3.46
CA PHE A 67 -20.93 1.39 3.65
C PHE A 67 -20.48 0.95 5.04
N ALA A 68 -21.18 1.38 6.09
CA ALA A 68 -20.84 1.02 7.47
C ALA A 68 -20.85 -0.49 7.70
N HIS A 69 -21.93 -1.17 7.28
CA HIS A 69 -22.02 -2.63 7.36
C HIS A 69 -20.89 -3.30 6.57
N ARG A 70 -20.70 -2.88 5.32
CA ARG A 70 -19.71 -3.51 4.44
C ARG A 70 -18.28 -3.33 4.96
N LEU A 71 -17.94 -2.14 5.41
CA LEU A 71 -16.61 -1.85 5.95
C LEU A 71 -16.34 -2.65 7.24
N VAL A 72 -17.31 -2.72 8.15
CA VAL A 72 -17.19 -3.51 9.39
C VAL A 72 -16.97 -4.98 9.07
N ASP A 73 -17.71 -5.55 8.12
CA ASP A 73 -17.53 -6.96 7.76
C ASP A 73 -16.22 -7.21 7.01
N ASP A 74 -15.83 -6.33 6.08
CA ASP A 74 -14.58 -6.45 5.34
C ASP A 74 -13.34 -6.22 6.24
N LEU A 75 -13.43 -5.46 7.34
CA LEU A 75 -12.33 -5.26 8.30
C LEU A 75 -12.27 -6.35 9.38
N PHE A 76 -13.40 -6.70 9.98
CA PHE A 76 -13.43 -7.52 11.20
C PHE A 76 -13.91 -8.95 10.96
N GLY A 77 -14.71 -9.19 9.91
CA GLY A 77 -15.23 -10.52 9.57
C GLY A 77 -15.85 -11.22 10.79
N GLU A 78 -15.69 -12.53 10.93
CA GLU A 78 -16.17 -13.26 12.10
C GLU A 78 -15.22 -13.18 13.32
N GLN A 79 -14.14 -12.39 13.23
CA GLN A 79 -13.09 -12.34 14.26
C GLN A 79 -13.47 -11.50 15.48
N VAL A 80 -14.56 -10.72 15.38
CA VAL A 80 -15.03 -9.79 16.41
C VAL A 80 -16.49 -10.07 16.72
N SER A 81 -16.86 -9.98 18.00
CA SER A 81 -18.24 -10.19 18.45
C SER A 81 -19.22 -9.20 17.81
N ASN A 82 -20.48 -9.61 17.64
CA ASN A 82 -21.52 -8.74 17.10
C ASN A 82 -21.72 -7.47 17.94
N ALA A 83 -21.57 -7.54 19.26
CA ALA A 83 -21.68 -6.38 20.13
C ALA A 83 -20.59 -5.32 19.82
N ASN A 84 -19.34 -5.76 19.66
CA ASN A 84 -18.23 -4.88 19.32
C ASN A 84 -18.36 -4.32 17.89
N LYS A 85 -18.83 -5.14 16.94
CA LYS A 85 -19.13 -4.66 15.57
C LYS A 85 -20.19 -3.57 15.56
N MET A 86 -21.25 -3.68 16.37
CA MET A 86 -22.31 -2.67 16.44
C MET A 86 -21.77 -1.31 16.88
N LEU A 87 -20.82 -1.28 17.82
CA LEU A 87 -20.17 -0.02 18.24
C LEU A 87 -19.46 0.67 17.07
N ILE A 88 -18.74 -0.10 16.24
CA ILE A 88 -18.05 0.46 15.08
C ILE A 88 -19.04 0.87 13.98
N TYR A 89 -20.11 0.09 13.78
CA TYR A 89 -21.19 0.46 12.86
C TYR A 89 -21.82 1.81 13.23
N ASP A 90 -22.24 1.96 14.50
CA ASP A 90 -22.85 3.19 15.00
C ASP A 90 -21.89 4.38 14.87
N PHE A 91 -20.60 4.17 15.16
CA PHE A 91 -19.57 5.17 14.94
C PHE A 91 -19.50 5.61 13.47
N ILE A 92 -19.42 4.67 12.52
CA ILE A 92 -19.32 5.01 11.08
C ILE A 92 -20.56 5.76 10.61
N VAL A 93 -21.76 5.33 11.01
CA VAL A 93 -23.02 6.01 10.63
C VAL A 93 -23.04 7.43 11.17
N ASN A 94 -22.70 7.63 12.45
CA ASN A 94 -22.65 8.95 13.06
C ASN A 94 -21.63 9.88 12.39
N GLN A 95 -20.43 9.38 12.11
CA GLN A 95 -19.39 10.16 11.44
C GLN A 95 -19.77 10.49 9.98
N SER A 96 -20.41 9.56 9.29
CA SER A 96 -20.93 9.80 7.93
C SER A 96 -22.00 10.89 7.92
N ALA A 97 -22.90 10.89 8.91
CA ALA A 97 -23.91 11.94 9.09
C ALA A 97 -23.28 13.31 9.43
N ALA A 98 -22.14 13.31 10.11
CA ALA A 98 -21.32 14.51 10.35
C ALA A 98 -20.51 14.97 9.12
N GLY A 99 -20.60 14.27 7.99
CA GLY A 99 -19.95 14.62 6.73
C GLY A 99 -18.50 14.11 6.58
N VAL A 100 -18.06 13.19 7.44
CA VAL A 100 -16.75 12.55 7.29
C VAL A 100 -16.76 11.64 6.05
N SER A 101 -15.71 11.73 5.23
CA SER A 101 -15.63 10.92 4.01
C SER A 101 -15.33 9.44 4.29
N GLN A 102 -15.74 8.55 3.39
CA GLN A 102 -15.47 7.12 3.47
C GLN A 102 -13.96 6.84 3.57
N ASP A 103 -13.13 7.51 2.77
CA ASP A 103 -11.66 7.34 2.81
C ASP A 103 -11.06 7.71 4.17
N GLN A 104 -11.58 8.76 4.80
CA GLN A 104 -11.14 9.16 6.13
C GLN A 104 -11.54 8.12 7.18
N LEU A 105 -12.77 7.58 7.09
CA LEU A 105 -13.25 6.54 8.01
C LEU A 105 -12.47 5.23 7.87
N ILE A 106 -12.16 4.81 6.64
CA ILE A 106 -11.32 3.64 6.38
C ILE A 106 -9.93 3.85 7.00
N THR A 107 -9.30 5.00 6.71
CA THR A 107 -7.97 5.32 7.23
C THR A 107 -7.95 5.37 8.76
N GLU A 108 -8.98 5.95 9.37
CA GLU A 108 -9.12 6.03 10.82
C GLU A 108 -9.24 4.65 11.47
N LEU A 109 -10.13 3.78 10.96
CA LEU A 109 -10.34 2.45 11.51
C LEU A 109 -9.16 1.52 11.28
N VAL A 110 -8.49 1.61 10.12
CA VAL A 110 -7.28 0.84 9.85
C VAL A 110 -6.13 1.30 10.76
N ASN A 111 -5.98 2.61 10.97
CA ASN A 111 -5.00 3.14 11.93
C ASN A 111 -5.26 2.61 13.35
N ALA A 112 -6.51 2.67 13.82
CA ALA A 112 -6.89 2.15 15.13
C ALA A 112 -6.57 0.64 15.25
N LEU A 113 -6.92 -0.15 14.23
CA LEU A 113 -6.64 -1.58 14.22
C LEU A 113 -5.13 -1.91 14.17
N SER A 114 -4.33 -1.08 13.51
CA SER A 114 -2.89 -1.31 13.31
C SER A 114 -2.06 -1.23 14.60
N VAL A 115 -2.57 -0.59 15.65
CA VAL A 115 -1.89 -0.45 16.94
C VAL A 115 -2.44 -1.41 18.01
N ILE A 116 -3.47 -2.19 17.70
CA ILE A 116 -4.02 -3.21 18.60
C ILE A 116 -3.03 -4.35 18.77
N SER A 117 -2.81 -4.76 20.03
CA SER A 117 -2.01 -5.94 20.33
C SER A 117 -2.63 -7.20 19.71
N THR A 118 -1.81 -8.05 19.09
CA THR A 118 -2.25 -9.36 18.59
C THR A 118 -2.75 -10.28 19.70
N SER A 119 -2.42 -9.99 20.96
CA SER A 119 -2.91 -10.70 22.14
C SER A 119 -4.21 -10.13 22.72
N ASP A 120 -4.75 -9.05 22.15
CA ASP A 120 -6.00 -8.46 22.60
C ASP A 120 -7.16 -9.47 22.43
N ARG A 121 -7.98 -9.62 23.47
CA ARG A 121 -9.03 -10.65 23.51
C ARG A 121 -10.20 -10.37 22.56
N ASN A 122 -10.44 -9.10 22.25
CA ASN A 122 -11.59 -8.64 21.47
C ASN A 122 -11.23 -8.38 20.01
N TRP A 123 -10.04 -7.83 19.78
CA TRP A 123 -9.63 -7.24 18.51
C TRP A 123 -8.35 -7.85 17.94
N GLY A 124 -7.57 -8.58 18.74
CA GLY A 124 -6.25 -9.10 18.36
C GLY A 124 -6.31 -10.00 17.11
N GLN A 125 -7.35 -10.84 17.01
CA GLN A 125 -7.54 -11.70 15.84
C GLN A 125 -7.90 -10.93 14.57
N ALA A 126 -8.69 -9.84 14.69
CA ALA A 126 -8.97 -8.96 13.56
C ALA A 126 -7.72 -8.19 13.12
N ALA A 127 -6.89 -7.74 14.07
CA ALA A 127 -5.62 -7.09 13.77
C ALA A 127 -4.68 -8.03 13.02
N ILE A 128 -4.58 -9.30 13.45
CA ILE A 128 -3.83 -10.34 12.74
C ILE A 128 -4.38 -10.52 11.31
N GLN A 129 -5.70 -10.66 11.14
CA GLN A 129 -6.29 -10.88 9.83
C GLN A 129 -6.08 -9.70 8.87
N HIS A 130 -6.20 -8.46 9.38
CA HIS A 130 -5.90 -7.26 8.60
C HIS A 130 -4.45 -7.26 8.09
N ASN A 131 -3.50 -7.55 8.98
CA ASN A 131 -2.09 -7.66 8.61
C ASN A 131 -1.84 -8.79 7.60
N ILE A 132 -2.50 -9.96 7.75
CA ILE A 132 -2.44 -11.06 6.78
C ILE A 132 -2.94 -10.63 5.40
N ASN A 133 -4.02 -9.85 5.33
CA ASN A 133 -4.53 -9.33 4.05
C ASN A 133 -3.52 -8.41 3.37
N GLY A 134 -2.88 -7.52 4.16
CA GLY A 134 -1.76 -6.70 3.69
C GLY A 134 -0.59 -7.55 3.17
N ILE A 135 -0.16 -8.55 3.94
CA ILE A 135 0.92 -9.49 3.55
C ILE A 135 0.60 -10.19 2.23
N ASN A 136 -0.62 -10.71 2.04
CA ASN A 136 -1.01 -11.37 0.79
C ASN A 136 -0.85 -10.44 -0.42
N LYS A 137 -1.33 -9.19 -0.30
CA LYS A 137 -1.20 -8.17 -1.37
C LYS A 137 0.26 -7.93 -1.74
N ILE A 138 1.13 -7.81 -0.74
CA ILE A 138 2.57 -7.59 -0.93
C ILE A 138 3.22 -8.79 -1.63
N LEU A 139 2.88 -10.01 -1.22
CA LEU A 139 3.38 -11.23 -1.86
C LEU A 139 2.90 -11.35 -3.30
N ASP A 140 1.65 -10.98 -3.60
CA ASP A 140 1.11 -10.97 -4.96
C ASP A 140 1.89 -10.00 -5.86
N HIS A 141 2.20 -8.80 -5.36
CA HIS A 141 2.96 -7.81 -6.13
C HIS A 141 4.44 -8.17 -6.28
N LEU A 142 5.09 -8.68 -5.23
CA LEU A 142 6.54 -8.94 -5.24
C LEU A 142 6.91 -10.27 -5.89
N LEU A 143 6.12 -11.31 -5.62
CA LEU A 143 6.45 -12.68 -6.05
C LEU A 143 5.67 -13.08 -7.29
N ALA A 144 4.44 -12.58 -7.49
CA ALA A 144 3.52 -13.06 -8.53
C ALA A 144 3.53 -14.61 -8.58
N ASP A 145 3.59 -15.19 -9.78
CA ASP A 145 3.68 -16.64 -10.00
C ASP A 145 5.12 -17.18 -10.06
N THR A 146 6.12 -16.37 -9.70
CA THR A 146 7.54 -16.78 -9.78
C THR A 146 7.95 -17.77 -8.68
N PHE A 147 7.05 -18.04 -7.72
CA PHE A 147 7.27 -18.92 -6.57
C PHE A 147 6.39 -20.16 -6.62
N ALA A 148 6.96 -21.31 -6.29
CA ALA A 148 6.18 -22.49 -5.93
C ALA A 148 5.34 -22.21 -4.67
N LEU A 149 4.12 -22.78 -4.60
CA LEU A 149 3.16 -22.56 -3.50
C LEU A 149 3.77 -22.78 -2.11
N ASN A 150 4.57 -23.83 -1.92
CA ASN A 150 5.22 -24.12 -0.65
C ASN A 150 6.23 -23.03 -0.24
N ASN A 151 7.03 -22.51 -1.18
CA ASN A 151 7.98 -21.45 -0.89
C ASN A 151 7.26 -20.14 -0.52
N ARG A 152 6.16 -19.83 -1.23
CA ARG A 152 5.32 -18.68 -0.92
C ARG A 152 4.71 -18.80 0.48
N ALA A 153 4.27 -19.99 0.89
CA ALA A 153 3.75 -20.24 2.23
C ALA A 153 4.81 -19.98 3.31
N ILE A 154 6.04 -20.45 3.13
CA ILE A 154 7.14 -20.22 4.08
C ILE A 154 7.43 -18.71 4.26
N VAL A 155 7.46 -17.95 3.17
CA VAL A 155 7.66 -16.49 3.23
C VAL A 155 6.50 -15.82 3.97
N LYS A 156 5.27 -16.22 3.67
CA LYS A 156 4.07 -15.72 4.35
C LYS A 156 4.12 -16.01 5.86
N ASP A 157 4.46 -17.23 6.26
CA ASP A 157 4.55 -17.62 7.67
C ASP A 157 5.62 -16.79 8.40
N HIS A 158 6.75 -16.53 7.74
CA HIS A 158 7.78 -15.66 8.28
C HIS A 158 7.29 -14.21 8.48
N MET A 159 6.56 -13.65 7.51
CA MET A 159 5.97 -12.31 7.63
C MET A 159 4.92 -12.24 8.74
N ILE A 160 4.09 -13.28 8.89
CA ILE A 160 3.11 -13.38 9.99
C ILE A 160 3.82 -13.43 11.35
N MET A 161 4.91 -14.18 11.46
CA MET A 161 5.67 -14.29 12.70
C MET A 161 6.29 -12.95 13.14
N GLN A 162 6.71 -12.10 12.20
CA GLN A 162 7.17 -10.75 12.51
C GLN A 162 6.06 -9.93 13.19
N ILE A 163 4.84 -9.96 12.64
CA ILE A 163 3.66 -9.30 13.23
C ILE A 163 3.33 -9.85 14.61
N MET A 164 3.30 -11.18 14.75
CA MET A 164 3.01 -11.83 16.03
C MET A 164 4.06 -11.52 17.11
N SER A 165 5.28 -11.17 16.71
CA SER A 165 6.37 -10.76 17.61
C SER A 165 6.36 -9.26 17.94
N GLY A 166 5.32 -8.53 17.54
CA GLY A 166 5.16 -7.09 17.78
C GLY A 166 5.69 -6.19 16.67
N GLY A 167 6.13 -6.76 15.55
CA GLY A 167 6.50 -5.99 14.36
C GLY A 167 5.27 -5.37 13.68
N THR A 168 5.48 -4.24 13.01
CA THR A 168 4.44 -3.56 12.24
C THR A 168 4.34 -4.12 10.81
N LEU A 169 3.20 -3.89 10.14
CA LEU A 169 3.06 -4.22 8.73
C LEU A 169 4.08 -3.44 7.87
N GLY A 170 4.35 -2.19 8.24
CA GLY A 170 5.33 -1.36 7.56
C GLY A 170 6.75 -1.93 7.61
N GLU A 171 7.20 -2.40 8.77
CA GLU A 171 8.50 -3.08 8.91
C GLU A 171 8.55 -4.39 8.12
N THR A 172 7.45 -5.16 8.17
CA THR A 172 7.33 -6.43 7.45
C THR A 172 7.39 -6.24 5.93
N ILE A 173 6.79 -5.16 5.42
CA ILE A 173 6.88 -4.77 4.00
C ILE A 173 8.32 -4.41 3.62
N ILE A 174 9.01 -3.62 4.44
CA ILE A 174 10.40 -3.24 4.19
C ILE A 174 11.31 -4.47 4.15
N TRP A 175 11.12 -5.40 5.08
CA TRP A 175 11.83 -6.67 5.06
C TRP A 175 11.62 -7.41 3.73
N ALA A 176 10.38 -7.51 3.26
CA ALA A 176 10.07 -8.20 2.00
C ALA A 176 10.71 -7.51 0.78
N VAL A 177 10.63 -6.17 0.71
CA VAL A 177 11.25 -5.36 -0.35
C VAL A 177 12.77 -5.55 -0.36
N ASN A 178 13.41 -5.43 0.80
CA ASN A 178 14.86 -5.59 0.93
C ASN A 178 15.30 -7.01 0.60
N THR A 179 14.50 -8.02 0.95
CA THR A 179 14.78 -9.41 0.60
C THR A 179 14.77 -9.60 -0.92
N VAL A 180 13.65 -9.31 -1.59
CA VAL A 180 13.55 -9.53 -3.05
C VAL A 180 14.52 -8.64 -3.83
N GLY A 181 14.72 -7.39 -3.39
CA GLY A 181 15.57 -6.41 -4.06
C GLY A 181 17.07 -6.77 -4.05
N ASN A 182 17.55 -7.46 -3.00
CA ASN A 182 18.98 -7.70 -2.79
C ASN A 182 19.42 -9.15 -3.03
N VAL A 183 18.50 -10.08 -3.28
CA VAL A 183 18.87 -11.47 -3.57
C VAL A 183 19.60 -11.58 -4.91
N ASP A 184 20.57 -12.51 -4.96
CA ASP A 184 21.25 -12.93 -6.17
C ASP A 184 20.24 -13.43 -7.23
N LEU A 185 20.43 -13.00 -8.48
CA LEU A 185 19.57 -13.39 -9.59
C LEU A 185 19.72 -14.88 -9.94
N ASP A 186 20.84 -15.51 -9.59
CA ASP A 186 21.06 -16.94 -9.79
C ASP A 186 20.49 -17.80 -8.65
N ASN A 187 19.87 -17.18 -7.65
CA ASN A 187 19.20 -17.90 -6.58
C ASN A 187 18.01 -18.73 -7.14
N ILE A 188 18.05 -20.04 -6.90
CA ILE A 188 17.06 -20.99 -7.43
C ILE A 188 15.62 -20.77 -6.93
N VAL A 189 15.44 -20.10 -5.78
CA VAL A 189 14.12 -19.81 -5.20
C VAL A 189 13.67 -18.39 -5.54
N TRP A 190 14.55 -17.41 -5.34
CA TRP A 190 14.23 -15.99 -5.34
C TRP A 190 14.62 -15.27 -6.64
N GLY A 191 15.48 -15.87 -7.47
CA GLY A 191 16.10 -15.21 -8.61
C GLY A 191 15.08 -14.69 -9.63
N ASN A 192 14.01 -15.46 -9.89
CA ASN A 192 12.92 -15.05 -10.77
C ASN A 192 12.13 -13.86 -10.20
N ALA A 193 11.75 -13.88 -8.92
CA ALA A 193 11.08 -12.75 -8.28
C ALA A 193 11.97 -11.50 -8.28
N SER A 194 13.27 -11.67 -8.01
CA SER A 194 14.21 -10.54 -8.02
C SER A 194 14.35 -9.94 -9.43
N ARG A 195 14.42 -10.77 -10.49
CA ARG A 195 14.39 -10.31 -11.89
C ARG A 195 13.09 -9.56 -12.20
N LEU A 196 11.93 -10.15 -11.90
CA LEU A 196 10.63 -9.52 -12.08
C LEU A 196 10.57 -8.15 -11.39
N PHE A 197 10.98 -8.08 -10.13
CA PHE A 197 10.94 -6.84 -9.35
C PHE A 197 11.88 -5.78 -9.92
N LYS A 198 13.09 -6.15 -10.36
CA LYS A 198 14.04 -5.24 -11.01
C LYS A 198 13.55 -4.75 -12.38
N ASN A 199 12.90 -5.62 -13.17
CA ASN A 199 12.28 -5.25 -14.44
C ASN A 199 11.14 -4.24 -14.23
N ARG A 200 10.26 -4.48 -13.25
CA ARG A 200 9.21 -3.53 -12.85
C ARG A 200 9.79 -2.21 -12.35
N LEU A 201 10.87 -2.25 -11.58
CA LEU A 201 11.61 -1.05 -11.14
C LEU A 201 12.16 -0.25 -12.31
N GLU A 202 12.70 -0.90 -13.33
CA GLU A 202 13.19 -0.23 -14.53
C GLU A 202 12.07 0.48 -15.29
N VAL A 203 10.92 -0.18 -15.48
CA VAL A 203 9.73 0.41 -16.13
C VAL A 203 9.19 1.58 -15.30
N SER A 204 9.09 1.41 -13.98
CA SER A 204 8.60 2.46 -13.08
C SER A 204 9.51 3.69 -13.06
N LYS A 205 10.84 3.49 -13.04
CA LYS A 205 11.84 4.55 -13.19
C LYS A 205 11.67 5.27 -14.53
N TYR A 206 11.53 4.52 -15.63
CA TYR A 206 11.39 5.10 -16.95
C TYR A 206 10.21 6.06 -17.02
N TYR A 207 9.05 5.65 -16.51
CA TYR A 207 7.88 6.53 -16.45
C TYR A 207 8.09 7.71 -15.50
N SER A 208 8.44 7.46 -14.24
CA SER A 208 8.41 8.50 -13.19
C SER A 208 9.56 9.49 -13.28
N VAL A 209 10.73 9.07 -13.80
CA VAL A 209 11.96 9.86 -13.80
C VAL A 209 12.36 10.25 -15.22
N ASP A 210 12.58 9.27 -16.09
CA ASP A 210 13.13 9.56 -17.42
C ASP A 210 12.12 10.34 -18.28
N MET A 211 10.83 10.02 -18.16
CA MET A 211 9.74 10.70 -18.84
C MET A 211 9.05 11.79 -17.99
N ALA A 212 9.49 12.02 -16.76
CA ALA A 212 8.85 12.96 -15.83
C ALA A 212 7.32 12.75 -15.74
N GLY A 213 6.88 11.49 -15.73
CA GLY A 213 5.49 11.08 -15.95
C GLY A 213 4.48 11.77 -15.02
N LYS A 214 3.50 12.45 -15.63
CA LYS A 214 2.40 13.17 -14.96
C LYS A 214 1.01 12.89 -15.56
N SER A 215 0.92 12.09 -16.62
CA SER A 215 -0.27 12.02 -17.47
C SER A 215 -0.89 10.62 -17.64
N ILE A 216 -0.19 9.55 -17.23
CA ILE A 216 -0.76 8.20 -17.20
C ILE A 216 -1.37 7.99 -15.82
N ASP A 217 -2.65 7.64 -15.78
CA ASP A 217 -3.39 7.35 -14.55
C ASP A 217 -2.87 6.11 -13.82
N PHE A 218 -3.08 6.09 -12.51
CA PHE A 218 -2.60 5.05 -11.61
C PHE A 218 -2.97 3.63 -12.06
N ILE A 219 -4.23 3.41 -12.46
CA ILE A 219 -4.71 2.10 -12.91
C ILE A 219 -4.04 1.68 -14.23
N SER A 220 -3.85 2.60 -15.17
CA SER A 220 -3.07 2.34 -16.38
C SER A 220 -1.63 1.93 -16.05
N THR A 221 -0.98 2.59 -15.08
CA THR A 221 0.38 2.18 -14.68
C THR A 221 0.42 0.80 -14.04
N GLN A 222 -0.60 0.44 -13.25
CA GLN A 222 -0.74 -0.91 -12.69
C GLN A 222 -0.79 -1.97 -13.79
N LYS A 223 -1.69 -1.79 -14.77
CA LYS A 223 -1.83 -2.71 -15.90
C LYS A 223 -0.54 -2.87 -16.71
N ILE A 224 0.22 -1.78 -16.90
CA ILE A 224 1.51 -1.85 -17.60
C ILE A 224 2.50 -2.70 -16.80
N LEU A 225 2.57 -2.53 -15.48
CA LEU A 225 3.50 -3.26 -14.60
C LEU A 225 3.07 -4.72 -14.36
N GLU A 226 1.78 -5.01 -14.34
CA GLU A 226 1.24 -6.38 -14.32
C GLU A 226 1.73 -7.20 -15.51
N ALA A 227 1.88 -6.59 -16.69
CA ALA A 227 2.35 -7.25 -17.91
C ALA A 227 3.88 -7.45 -17.96
N VAL A 228 4.64 -6.86 -17.04
CA VAL A 228 6.10 -7.05 -16.94
C VAL A 228 6.38 -8.38 -16.24
N THR A 229 7.29 -9.17 -16.81
CA THR A 229 7.73 -10.47 -16.29
C THR A 229 9.23 -10.47 -15.96
N GLU A 230 9.80 -11.61 -15.60
CA GLU A 230 11.25 -11.80 -15.44
C GLU A 230 12.04 -11.70 -16.77
N ASP A 231 11.34 -11.76 -17.92
CA ASP A 231 11.91 -11.57 -19.25
C ASP A 231 12.13 -10.08 -19.54
N SER A 232 13.38 -9.70 -19.85
CA SER A 232 13.77 -8.33 -20.18
C SER A 232 13.06 -7.76 -21.41
N ASP A 233 12.58 -8.59 -22.33
CA ASP A 233 11.84 -8.11 -23.50
C ASP A 233 10.50 -7.48 -23.13
N THR A 234 9.92 -7.88 -21.99
CA THR A 234 8.68 -7.27 -21.47
C THR A 234 8.91 -5.84 -20.99
N VAL A 235 10.12 -5.50 -20.53
CA VAL A 235 10.50 -4.12 -20.17
C VAL A 235 10.45 -3.22 -21.38
N VAL A 236 11.01 -3.67 -22.51
CA VAL A 236 11.00 -2.91 -23.77
C VAL A 236 9.57 -2.64 -24.24
N LYS A 237 8.72 -3.68 -24.23
CA LYS A 237 7.29 -3.55 -24.59
C LYS A 237 6.56 -2.58 -23.67
N ALA A 238 6.79 -2.65 -22.36
CA ALA A 238 6.17 -1.74 -21.40
C ALA A 238 6.58 -0.27 -21.63
N LYS A 239 7.87 -0.01 -21.92
CA LYS A 239 8.35 1.34 -22.27
C LYS A 239 7.69 1.87 -23.54
N MET A 240 7.54 1.04 -24.58
CA MET A 240 6.83 1.42 -25.80
C MET A 240 5.35 1.78 -25.55
N ILE A 241 4.67 1.06 -24.64
CA ILE A 241 3.30 1.37 -24.24
C ILE A 241 3.24 2.72 -23.50
N ILE A 242 4.21 3.00 -22.63
CA ILE A 242 4.34 4.30 -21.95
C ILE A 242 4.51 5.42 -22.99
N ASP A 243 5.45 5.28 -23.94
CA ASP A 243 5.68 6.28 -24.99
C ASP A 243 4.42 6.54 -25.81
N SER A 244 3.74 5.48 -26.23
CA SER A 244 2.49 5.57 -26.99
C SER A 244 1.41 6.31 -26.19
N LYS A 245 1.25 6.00 -24.89
CA LYS A 245 0.30 6.70 -24.04
C LYS A 245 0.68 8.17 -23.89
N LEU A 246 1.93 8.49 -23.58
CA LEU A 246 2.37 9.88 -23.41
C LEU A 246 2.16 10.73 -24.68
N ASN A 247 2.39 10.16 -25.85
CA ASN A 247 2.19 10.84 -27.14
C ASN A 247 0.72 11.06 -27.51
N ASN A 248 -0.18 10.22 -26.98
CA ASN A 248 -1.61 10.23 -27.31
C ASN A 248 -2.50 10.86 -26.23
N SER A 249 -1.94 11.33 -25.11
CA SER A 249 -2.73 11.74 -23.93
C SER A 249 -2.82 13.26 -23.77
N GLY A 250 -4.05 13.77 -23.66
CA GLY A 250 -4.33 14.84 -22.70
C GLY A 250 -4.31 14.25 -21.29
N SER A 251 -3.93 15.02 -20.26
CA SER A 251 -3.81 14.52 -18.88
C SER A 251 -5.09 13.80 -18.43
N SER A 252 -5.00 12.50 -18.16
CA SER A 252 -6.13 11.69 -17.64
C SER A 252 -5.93 11.50 -16.14
N PHE A 253 -6.75 12.16 -15.33
CA PHE A 253 -6.78 11.98 -13.88
C PHE A 253 -8.07 11.28 -13.48
N THR A 254 -7.94 10.18 -12.74
CA THR A 254 -9.07 9.43 -12.17
C THR A 254 -9.30 9.82 -10.71
N SER A 255 -10.41 9.38 -10.13
CA SER A 255 -10.69 9.56 -8.69
C SER A 255 -9.57 8.98 -7.82
N ILE A 256 -9.01 7.82 -8.22
CA ILE A 256 -7.95 7.17 -7.46
C ILE A 256 -6.61 7.91 -7.55
N ASP A 257 -6.32 8.61 -8.67
CA ASP A 257 -5.16 9.50 -8.77
C ASP A 257 -5.26 10.66 -7.77
N PHE A 258 -6.47 11.24 -7.66
CA PHE A 258 -6.73 12.30 -6.70
C PHE A 258 -6.60 11.79 -5.26
N GLN A 259 -7.20 10.63 -4.93
CA GLN A 259 -7.06 10.02 -3.61
C GLN A 259 -5.60 9.71 -3.26
N LEU A 260 -4.82 9.21 -4.21
CA LEU A 260 -3.40 8.95 -4.01
C LEU A 260 -2.65 10.25 -3.68
N TYR A 261 -2.82 11.27 -4.50
CA TYR A 261 -2.18 12.58 -4.30
C TYR A 261 -2.57 13.17 -2.94
N GLN A 262 -3.86 13.15 -2.57
CA GLN A 262 -4.32 13.64 -1.28
C GLN A 262 -3.74 12.83 -0.11
N THR A 263 -3.64 11.51 -0.24
CA THR A 263 -3.02 10.65 0.78
C THR A 263 -1.55 11.01 0.98
N ILE A 264 -0.79 11.11 -0.10
CA ILE A 264 0.64 11.47 -0.05
C ILE A 264 0.84 12.87 0.50
N LYS A 265 -0.01 13.83 0.06
CA LYS A 265 0.03 15.20 0.57
C LYS A 265 -0.29 15.24 2.06
N LYS A 266 -1.28 14.50 2.55
CA LYS A 266 -1.57 14.40 3.99
C LYS A 266 -0.41 13.82 4.78
N ILE A 267 0.33 12.84 4.25
CA ILE A 267 1.54 12.32 4.89
C ILE A 267 2.59 13.44 5.01
N HIS A 268 2.77 14.22 3.94
CA HIS A 268 3.65 15.39 3.93
C HIS A 268 3.21 16.50 4.89
N ASP A 269 1.91 16.78 4.99
CA ASP A 269 1.38 17.80 5.88
C ASP A 269 1.37 17.31 7.35
N ASN A 270 1.22 16.00 7.58
CA ASN A 270 1.21 15.41 8.93
C ASN A 270 2.60 15.28 9.56
N SER A 271 3.68 15.22 8.78
CA SER A 271 5.03 15.45 9.33
C SER A 271 5.20 16.86 9.89
N LEU A 272 4.39 17.82 9.45
CA LEU A 272 4.36 19.19 9.97
C LEU A 272 3.33 19.38 11.10
N SER A 273 2.35 18.48 11.26
CA SER A 273 1.19 18.62 12.17
C SER A 273 1.24 17.78 13.45
N MET A 274 2.40 17.25 13.86
CA MET A 274 2.59 16.51 15.13
C MET A 274 2.19 17.29 16.43
N ILE A 275 1.62 18.49 16.28
CA ILE A 275 0.89 19.26 17.28
C ILE A 275 -0.57 19.38 16.78
N LEU A 276 -1.44 18.40 17.10
CA LEU A 276 -2.86 18.58 17.49
C LEU A 276 -3.70 17.29 17.36
N LYS A 277 -3.94 16.67 18.53
CA LYS A 277 -5.19 16.03 19.01
C LYS A 277 -5.56 14.60 18.58
N ASN A 278 -5.74 13.79 19.64
CA ASN A 278 -6.39 12.50 19.75
C ASN A 278 -7.63 12.34 18.84
N LEU A 279 -7.66 11.25 18.07
CA LEU A 279 -8.87 10.71 17.45
C LEU A 279 -9.55 9.70 18.41
N PRO A 280 -10.90 9.69 18.49
CA PRO A 280 -11.67 8.88 19.44
C PRO A 280 -11.82 7.39 19.05
N SER A 281 -11.36 6.97 17.86
CA SER A 281 -11.51 5.59 17.37
C SER A 281 -10.76 4.55 18.20
N ASN A 282 -9.62 4.92 18.81
CA ASN A 282 -8.93 4.03 19.74
C ASN A 282 -9.77 3.75 20.99
N GLU A 283 -10.62 4.69 21.43
CA GLU A 283 -11.52 4.53 22.59
C GLU A 283 -12.62 3.49 22.35
N LEU A 284 -13.03 3.29 21.09
CA LEU A 284 -14.02 2.28 20.69
C LEU A 284 -13.44 0.86 20.64
N MET A 285 -12.12 0.75 20.47
CA MET A 285 -11.39 -0.53 20.43
C MET A 285 -10.57 -0.77 21.71
N VAL A 286 -10.90 -0.09 22.82
CA VAL A 286 -10.31 -0.40 24.14
C VAL A 286 -11.02 -1.61 24.72
N GLY A 287 -10.28 -2.72 24.84
CA GLY A 287 -10.65 -3.91 25.61
C GLY A 287 -10.00 -3.91 26.98
#